data_AF-A0A9J6PUC1-F1
#
_entry.id   AF-A0A9J6PUC1-F1
#
_cell.length_a   1.000
_cell.length_b   1.000
_cell.length_c   1.000
_cell.angle_alpha   90.00
_cell.angle_beta   90.00
_cell.angle_gamma   90.00
#
_symmetry.space_group_name_H-M   'P 1'
#
loop_
_entity.id
_entity.type
_entity.pdbx_description
1 polymer ?
#
loop_
_entity_poly.entity_id
_entity_poly.type
_entity_poly.pdbx_seq_one_letter_code
_entity_poly.pdbx_strand_id
1 'polypeptide(L)'
;MKITCFSVVALCLGFSGVVNAMEDCSKKASDPDVFICAETNKVTAEKELNTEYLNARKRVTVAFSAEETVKKEYMTVFTEVQRGWLKYRDNQCKLEAHIADKGSNPYIVFTNNCIARLDEERTAQLKQIPYDG
;
A
#
# COMPACT_ATOMS: atom_id res chain seq x y z
N MET A 1 58.74 6.75 5.36
CA MET A 1 57.83 7.92 5.29
C MET A 1 57.58 8.18 3.80
N LYS A 2 56.43 7.89 3.20
CA LYS A 2 55.06 8.34 3.53
C LYS A 2 54.04 7.24 3.16
N ILE A 3 53.12 6.96 4.07
CA ILE A 3 51.94 6.13 3.83
C ILE A 3 50.87 7.07 3.28
N THR A 4 50.48 6.90 2.03
CA THR A 4 49.35 7.62 1.43
C THR A 4 48.07 6.83 1.66
N CYS A 5 47.24 7.30 2.59
CA CYS A 5 45.87 6.83 2.79
C CYS A 5 45.00 7.28 1.61
N PHE A 6 44.52 6.33 0.80
CA PHE A 6 43.38 6.55 -0.08
C PHE A 6 42.10 6.41 0.74
N SER A 7 41.50 7.54 1.12
CA SER A 7 40.17 7.56 1.72
C SER A 7 39.11 7.32 0.64
N VAL A 8 38.54 6.12 0.60
CA VAL A 8 37.32 5.84 -0.17
C VAL A 8 36.13 6.33 0.66
N VAL A 9 35.59 7.49 0.31
CA VAL A 9 34.32 7.98 0.87
C VAL A 9 33.19 7.22 0.18
N ALA A 10 32.69 6.17 0.82
CA ALA A 10 31.48 5.48 0.40
C ALA A 10 30.26 6.35 0.76
N LEU A 11 29.76 7.11 -0.22
CA LEU A 11 28.53 7.88 -0.10
C LEU A 11 27.34 6.91 -0.21
N CYS A 12 26.86 6.41 0.94
CA CYS A 12 25.61 5.67 1.02
C CYS A 12 24.44 6.65 0.76
N LEU A 13 24.00 6.76 -0.49
CA LEU A 13 22.72 7.36 -0.84
C LEU A 13 21.61 6.41 -0.36
N GLY A 14 21.22 6.55 0.91
CA GLY A 14 20.03 5.92 1.45
C GLY A 14 18.81 6.47 0.72
N PHE A 15 18.16 5.62 -0.07
CA PHE A 15 16.88 5.92 -0.70
C PHE A 15 15.84 6.05 0.43
N SER A 16 15.66 7.27 0.94
CA SER A 16 14.59 7.57 1.87
C SER A 16 13.30 7.58 1.05
N GLY A 17 12.62 6.44 1.00
CA GLY A 17 11.24 6.41 0.52
C GLY A 17 10.44 7.36 1.39
N VAL A 18 9.91 8.43 0.80
CA VAL A 18 9.00 9.33 1.51
C VAL A 18 7.76 8.51 1.82
N VAL A 19 7.62 8.09 3.08
CA VAL A 19 6.38 7.50 3.58
C VAL A 19 5.48 8.69 3.88
N ASN A 20 4.53 8.99 3.01
CA ASN A 20 3.52 10.00 3.31
C ASN A 20 2.51 9.33 4.24
N ALA A 21 2.61 9.62 5.53
CA ALA A 21 1.55 9.22 6.46
C ALA A 21 0.24 9.89 6.05
N MET A 22 -0.84 9.13 6.01
CA MET A 22 -2.18 9.67 5.75
C MET A 22 -2.52 10.80 6.72
N GLU A 23 -3.23 11.81 6.22
CA GLU A 23 -3.65 12.95 7.03
C GLU A 23 -4.79 12.57 7.99
N ASP A 24 -4.79 13.14 9.19
CA ASP A 24 -5.92 13.02 10.13
C ASP A 24 -7.07 13.94 9.69
N CYS A 25 -7.94 13.41 8.82
CA CYS A 25 -9.05 14.17 8.25
C CYS A 25 -10.07 14.65 9.29
N SER A 26 -10.11 14.08 10.49
CA SER A 26 -10.99 14.53 11.57
C SER A 26 -10.63 15.93 12.11
N LYS A 27 -9.40 16.39 11.82
CA LYS A 27 -8.88 17.70 12.25
C LYS A 27 -9.09 18.81 11.21
N LYS A 28 -9.75 18.52 10.08
CA LYS A 28 -10.03 19.53 9.07
C LYS A 28 -11.09 20.51 9.56
N ALA A 29 -10.98 21.76 9.12
CA ALA A 29 -11.76 22.88 9.66
C ALA A 29 -13.22 22.91 9.17
N SER A 30 -13.53 22.21 8.09
CA SER A 30 -14.85 22.23 7.45
C SER A 30 -15.20 20.89 6.80
N ASP A 31 -16.49 20.59 6.65
CA ASP A 31 -16.95 19.36 6.00
C ASP A 31 -16.42 19.18 4.56
N PRO A 32 -16.33 20.22 3.71
CA PRO A 32 -15.66 20.10 2.41
C PRO A 32 -14.18 19.70 2.52
N ASP A 33 -13.46 20.25 3.49
CA ASP A 33 -12.05 19.91 3.71
C ASP A 33 -11.89 18.46 4.21
N VAL A 34 -12.80 17.99 5.08
CA VAL A 34 -12.85 16.58 5.51
C VAL A 34 -13.06 15.67 4.30
N PHE A 35 -14.00 16.02 3.43
CA PHE A 35 -14.30 15.25 2.21
C PHE A 35 -13.08 15.14 1.28
N ILE A 36 -12.47 16.27 0.95
CA ILE A 36 -11.29 16.34 0.07
C ILE A 36 -10.11 15.58 0.69
N CYS A 37 -9.92 15.69 2.00
CA CYS A 37 -8.89 14.95 2.72
C CYS A 37 -9.09 13.44 2.60
N ALA A 38 -10.30 12.94 2.87
CA ALA A 38 -10.61 11.51 2.78
C ALA A 38 -10.40 10.96 1.36
N GLU A 39 -10.80 11.73 0.35
CA GLU A 39 -10.54 11.38 -1.06
C GLU A 39 -9.05 11.33 -1.38
N THR A 40 -8.29 12.34 -0.93
CA THR A 40 -6.83 12.42 -1.17
C THR A 40 -6.09 11.26 -0.50
N ASN A 41 -6.43 10.94 0.75
CA ASN A 41 -5.85 9.81 1.46
C ASN A 41 -6.14 8.49 0.74
N LYS A 42 -7.40 8.26 0.31
CA LYS A 42 -7.77 7.08 -0.46
C LYS A 42 -6.92 6.95 -1.74
N VAL A 43 -6.87 8.00 -2.56
CA VAL A 43 -6.12 7.97 -3.83
C VAL A 43 -4.63 7.70 -3.60
N THR A 44 -4.07 8.27 -2.53
CA THR A 44 -2.67 8.06 -2.14
C THR A 44 -2.44 6.61 -1.73
N ALA A 45 -3.26 6.06 -0.84
CA ALA A 45 -3.16 4.68 -0.39
C ALA A 45 -3.36 3.67 -1.54
N GLU A 46 -4.32 3.90 -2.43
CA GLU A 46 -4.54 3.05 -3.63
C GLU A 46 -3.31 3.05 -4.56
N LYS A 47 -2.64 4.20 -4.71
CA LYS A 47 -1.42 4.31 -5.51
C LYS A 47 -0.26 3.54 -4.86
N GLU A 48 -0.10 3.65 -3.54
CA GLU A 48 0.93 2.93 -2.80
C GLU A 48 0.70 1.42 -2.87
N LEU A 49 -0.53 0.97 -2.66
CA LEU A 49 -0.93 -0.43 -2.80
C LEU A 49 -0.58 -0.99 -4.18
N ASN A 50 -0.94 -0.27 -5.25
CA ASN A 50 -0.66 -0.71 -6.62
C ASN A 50 0.84 -0.76 -6.91
N THR A 51 1.59 0.22 -6.40
CA THR A 51 3.05 0.26 -6.53
C THR A 51 3.67 -0.95 -5.83
N GLU A 52 3.23 -1.24 -4.61
CA GLU A 52 3.77 -2.34 -3.82
C GLU A 52 3.36 -3.71 -4.35
N TYR A 53 2.16 -3.85 -4.92
CA TYR A 53 1.75 -5.05 -5.64
C TYR A 53 2.73 -5.39 -6.77
N LEU A 54 3.17 -4.39 -7.55
CA LEU A 54 4.16 -4.60 -8.61
C LEU A 54 5.55 -4.94 -8.04
N ASN A 55 5.94 -4.33 -6.91
CA ASN A 55 7.20 -4.64 -6.25
C ASN A 55 7.23 -6.06 -5.68
N ALA A 56 6.14 -6.52 -5.06
CA ALA A 56 5.98 -7.89 -4.59
C ALA A 56 6.14 -8.90 -5.74
N ARG A 57 5.53 -8.63 -6.90
CA ARG A 57 5.72 -9.48 -8.09
C ARG A 57 7.19 -9.53 -8.54
N LYS A 58 7.89 -8.39 -8.53
CA LYS A 58 9.33 -8.38 -8.87
C LYS A 58 10.13 -9.24 -7.88
N ARG A 59 9.88 -9.11 -6.57
CA ARG A 59 10.56 -9.91 -5.54
C ARG A 59 10.32 -11.42 -5.74
N VAL A 60 9.06 -11.83 -5.95
CA VAL A 60 8.71 -13.23 -6.26
C VAL A 60 9.42 -13.72 -7.53
N THR A 61 9.49 -12.88 -8.56
CA THR A 61 10.16 -13.24 -9.83
C THR A 61 11.66 -13.49 -9.65
N VAL A 62 12.32 -12.68 -8.81
CA VAL A 62 13.73 -12.85 -8.47
C VAL A 62 13.94 -14.10 -7.60
N ALA A 63 13.11 -14.27 -6.56
CA ALA A 63 13.21 -15.36 -5.60
C ALA A 63 13.10 -16.74 -6.27
N PHE A 64 12.18 -16.90 -7.23
CA PHE A 64 11.94 -18.17 -7.93
C PHE A 64 12.47 -18.15 -9.38
N SER A 65 13.56 -17.44 -9.63
CA SER A 65 14.11 -17.26 -10.99
C SER A 65 14.59 -18.57 -11.64
N ALA A 66 15.04 -19.55 -10.84
CA ALA A 66 15.47 -20.87 -11.30
C ALA A 66 14.34 -21.92 -11.32
N GLU A 67 13.16 -21.60 -10.78
CA GLU A 67 12.06 -22.56 -10.56
C GLU A 67 10.77 -22.09 -11.25
N GLU A 68 10.74 -22.17 -12.58
CA GLU A 68 9.65 -21.58 -13.39
C GLU A 68 8.25 -22.11 -12.99
N THR A 69 8.11 -23.41 -12.72
CA THR A 69 6.84 -24.01 -12.31
C THR A 69 6.38 -23.45 -10.97
N VAL A 70 7.27 -23.38 -9.96
CA VAL A 70 6.97 -22.84 -8.63
C VAL A 70 6.60 -21.36 -8.72
N LYS A 71 7.36 -20.57 -9.49
CA LYS A 71 7.06 -19.15 -9.75
C LYS A 71 5.67 -18.97 -10.36
N LYS A 72 5.30 -19.79 -11.34
CA LYS A 72 3.99 -19.72 -12.02
C LYS A 72 2.84 -20.04 -11.07
N GLU A 73 2.98 -21.09 -10.26
CA GLU A 73 2.00 -21.47 -9.26
C GLU A 73 1.84 -20.36 -8.21
N TYR A 74 2.95 -19.85 -7.68
CA TYR A 74 2.95 -18.74 -6.73
C TYR A 74 2.24 -17.50 -7.30
N MET A 75 2.59 -17.09 -8.53
CA MET A 75 2.01 -15.90 -9.16
C MET A 75 0.51 -16.02 -9.43
N THR A 76 0.04 -17.24 -9.73
CA THR A 76 -1.39 -17.54 -9.87
C THR A 76 -2.12 -17.27 -8.56
N VAL A 77 -1.67 -17.89 -7.47
CA VAL A 77 -2.26 -17.73 -6.13
C VAL A 77 -2.16 -16.29 -5.66
N PHE A 78 -1.00 -15.64 -5.82
CA PHE A 78 -0.79 -14.24 -5.46
C PHE A 78 -1.81 -13.30 -6.10
N THR A 79 -2.08 -13.49 -7.39
CA THR A 79 -3.05 -12.68 -8.14
C THR A 79 -4.48 -12.94 -7.65
N GLU A 80 -4.83 -14.20 -7.38
CA GLU A 80 -6.15 -14.57 -6.87
C GLU A 80 -6.41 -14.01 -5.47
N VAL A 81 -5.42 -14.08 -4.56
CA VAL A 81 -5.49 -13.50 -3.22
C VAL A 81 -5.72 -11.99 -3.30
N GLN A 82 -4.99 -11.26 -4.15
CA GLN A 82 -5.19 -9.82 -4.28
C GLN A 82 -6.60 -9.47 -4.79
N ARG A 83 -7.13 -10.23 -5.76
CA ARG A 83 -8.50 -10.04 -6.26
C ARG A 83 -9.56 -10.33 -5.20
N GLY A 84 -9.37 -11.39 -4.42
CA GLY A 84 -10.24 -11.74 -3.30
C GLY A 84 -10.22 -10.65 -2.23
N TRP A 85 -9.03 -10.15 -1.90
CA TRP A 85 -8.86 -9.07 -0.95
C TRP A 85 -9.54 -7.76 -1.38
N LEU A 86 -9.48 -7.38 -2.67
CA LEU A 86 -10.18 -6.19 -3.18
C LEU A 86 -11.71 -6.30 -2.96
N LYS A 87 -12.30 -7.48 -3.20
CA LYS A 87 -13.72 -7.73 -2.93
C LYS A 87 -14.04 -7.62 -1.44
N TYR A 88 -13.18 -8.16 -0.58
CA TYR A 88 -13.30 -8.01 0.87
C TYR A 88 -13.29 -6.54 1.27
N ARG A 89 -12.26 -5.78 0.85
CA ARG A 89 -12.10 -4.36 1.14
C ARG A 89 -13.35 -3.57 0.76
N ASP A 90 -13.80 -3.72 -0.49
CA ASP A 90 -14.92 -2.94 -1.00
C ASP A 90 -16.23 -3.24 -0.26
N ASN A 91 -16.46 -4.48 0.16
CA ASN A 91 -17.65 -4.85 0.93
C ASN A 91 -17.53 -4.45 2.41
N GLN A 92 -16.34 -4.59 3.00
CA GLN A 92 -16.07 -4.17 4.36
C GLN A 92 -16.23 -2.65 4.51
N CYS A 93 -15.75 -1.86 3.56
CA CYS A 93 -15.90 -0.41 3.63
C CYS A 93 -17.33 0.08 3.40
N LYS A 94 -18.13 -0.65 2.62
CA LYS A 94 -19.58 -0.43 2.58
C LYS A 94 -20.23 -0.76 3.92
N LEU A 95 -19.84 -1.88 4.55
CA LEU A 95 -20.30 -2.29 5.88
C LEU A 95 -20.02 -1.22 6.94
N GLU A 96 -18.81 -0.69 7.00
CA GLU A 96 -18.43 0.37 7.94
C GLU A 96 -19.19 1.68 7.68
N ALA A 97 -19.48 2.01 6.41
CA ALA A 97 -20.19 3.23 6.03
C ALA A 97 -21.71 3.17 6.23
N HIS A 98 -22.29 2.00 6.57
CA HIS A 98 -23.75 1.80 6.64
C HIS A 98 -24.47 2.64 7.72
N ILE A 99 -23.73 3.25 8.64
CA ILE A 99 -24.28 4.21 9.61
C ILE A 99 -24.78 5.51 8.93
N ALA A 100 -24.31 5.80 7.72
CA ALA A 100 -24.70 6.96 6.94
C ALA A 100 -25.58 6.56 5.73
N ASP A 101 -26.45 7.48 5.32
CA ASP A 101 -27.29 7.28 4.14
C ASP A 101 -26.43 7.09 2.89
N LYS A 102 -26.74 6.04 2.13
CA LYS A 102 -25.98 5.69 0.93
C LYS A 102 -25.95 6.85 -0.07
N GLY A 103 -24.74 7.25 -0.46
CA GLY A 103 -24.52 8.36 -1.41
C GLY A 103 -24.44 9.75 -0.76
N SER A 104 -24.66 9.87 0.55
CA SER A 104 -24.39 11.10 1.29
C SER A 104 -22.89 11.37 1.43
N ASN A 105 -22.52 12.63 1.72
CA ASN A 105 -21.12 12.98 1.99
C ASN A 105 -20.50 12.16 3.13
N PRO A 106 -21.17 11.97 4.30
CA PRO A 106 -20.63 11.10 5.36
C PRO A 106 -20.40 9.66 4.90
N TYR A 107 -21.31 9.08 4.11
CA TYR A 107 -21.13 7.72 3.58
C TYR A 107 -19.87 7.61 2.70
N ILE A 108 -19.64 8.61 1.85
CA ILE A 108 -18.44 8.66 0.99
C ILE A 108 -17.17 8.83 1.84
N VAL A 109 -17.19 9.73 2.83
CA VAL A 109 -16.05 9.96 3.74
C VAL A 109 -15.70 8.68 4.50
N PHE A 110 -16.69 8.00 5.10
CA PHE A 110 -16.45 6.76 5.83
C PHE A 110 -15.94 5.64 4.92
N THR A 111 -16.50 5.53 3.71
CA THR A 111 -16.01 4.56 2.71
C THR A 111 -14.55 4.84 2.33
N ASN A 112 -14.22 6.10 2.03
CA ASN A 112 -12.86 6.48 1.61
C ASN A 112 -11.84 6.28 2.72
N ASN A 113 -12.17 6.66 3.97
CA ASN A 113 -11.28 6.45 5.12
C ASN A 113 -11.03 4.96 5.37
N CYS A 114 -12.06 4.11 5.26
CA CYS A 114 -11.88 2.67 5.38
C CYS A 114 -10.98 2.10 4.27
N ILE A 115 -11.20 2.50 3.00
CA ILE A 115 -10.37 2.03 1.88
C ILE A 115 -8.92 2.40 2.13
N ALA A 116 -8.66 3.65 2.50
CA ALA A 116 -7.32 4.15 2.73
C ALA A 116 -6.59 3.36 3.83
N ARG A 117 -7.25 3.12 4.97
CA ARG A 117 -6.71 2.27 6.06
C ARG A 117 -6.42 0.83 5.61
N LEU A 118 -7.37 0.17 4.96
CA LEU A 118 -7.18 -1.22 4.52
C LEU A 118 -6.09 -1.34 3.44
N ASP A 119 -5.98 -0.35 2.56
CA ASP A 119 -4.93 -0.29 1.54
C ASP A 119 -3.54 -0.14 2.17
N GLU A 120 -3.37 0.67 3.22
CA GLU A 120 -2.12 0.76 3.99
C GLU A 120 -1.76 -0.58 4.66
N GLU A 121 -2.73 -1.20 5.35
CA GLU A 121 -2.56 -2.51 6.00
C GLU A 121 -2.13 -3.58 4.98
N ARG A 122 -2.79 -3.62 3.83
CA ARG A 122 -2.46 -4.57 2.77
C ARG A 122 -1.12 -4.27 2.12
N THR A 123 -0.77 -3.00 1.95
CA THR A 123 0.56 -2.60 1.48
C THR A 123 1.65 -3.13 2.41
N ALA A 124 1.44 -3.08 3.73
CA ALA A 124 2.37 -3.67 4.69
C ALA A 124 2.48 -5.20 4.55
N GLN A 125 1.38 -5.90 4.30
CA GLN A 125 1.40 -7.34 4.01
C GLN A 125 2.13 -7.66 2.70
N LEU A 126 1.91 -6.88 1.64
CA LEU A 126 2.58 -7.08 0.35
C LEU A 126 4.10 -6.91 0.46
N LYS A 127 4.59 -6.01 1.32
CA LYS A 127 6.03 -5.84 1.60
C LYS A 127 6.69 -7.11 2.16
N GLN A 128 5.93 -7.96 2.84
CA GLN A 128 6.40 -9.25 3.38
C GLN A 128 6.43 -10.37 2.33
N ILE A 129 6.02 -10.11 1.09
CA ILE A 129 5.97 -11.11 0.02
C ILE A 129 7.26 -11.06 -0.83
N PRO A 130 7.89 -12.20 -1.15
CA PRO A 130 7.52 -13.57 -0.77
C PRO A 130 7.77 -13.84 0.72
N TYR A 131 6.90 -14.64 1.34
CA TYR A 131 7.04 -14.99 2.76
C TYR A 131 8.21 -15.94 2.96
N ASP A 132 9.21 -15.49 3.69
CA ASP A 132 10.26 -16.27 4.32
C ASP A 132 9.81 -16.60 5.76
N GLY A 133 9.38 -17.84 5.98
CA GLY A 133 8.85 -18.30 7.27
C GLY A 133 9.83 -18.20 8.43
#